data_AF-A0A558DLW4-F1
#
_entry.id   AF-A0A558DLW4-F1
#
_cell.length_a   1.000
_cell.length_b   1.000
_cell.length_c   1.000
_cell.angle_alpha   90.00
_cell.angle_beta   90.00
_cell.angle_gamma   90.00
#
_symmetry.space_group_name_H-M   'P 1'
#
loop_
_entity.id
_entity.type
_entity.pdbx_description
1 polymer ?
#
loop_
_entity_poly.entity_id
_entity_poly.type
_entity_poly.pdbx_seq_one_letter_code
_entity_poly.pdbx_strand_id
1 'polypeptide(L)'
;MPADRVTAPTIPAPSSAEVLTDAVCGVLSGTPLTEAALRCGLTVEELAAAVEIYCHAGETALQDHVADAGWWQAHLEFTAWDQAEHFAAVHLQPQLHDWSINGLLDRWWFIRKAPCWRVRLRPHPASSREALVTTAAAFFDRLVVDGHLARWQPTHYEPETLAFGGPIGITIAHDLFSADTRNLLAYLRAGETPMGRRELSLLLCTALFRAARQEGFEAGDIWHRVGRLRPDPDHASTDTRHHATLTTQLRTLLSYDIRLSGPLFGPGGPLAMVRPWAEAFHDAGQALAVAAAQSNLHRGLRAILAHHVIFHWNRLGLDATTQHALAHAATGAILQRDP
;
A
#
# COMPACT_ATOMS: atom_id res chain seq x y z
N MET A 1 62.85 -24.38 -9.12
CA MET A 1 62.54 -24.38 -7.68
C MET A 1 63.81 -23.95 -6.96
N PRO A 2 63.83 -22.78 -6.31
CA PRO A 2 63.00 -22.50 -5.14
C PRO A 2 62.05 -21.30 -5.31
N ALA A 3 61.13 -21.21 -4.37
CA ALA A 3 60.11 -20.19 -4.21
C ALA A 3 60.72 -18.85 -3.78
N ASP A 4 60.24 -17.76 -4.37
CA ASP A 4 60.44 -16.43 -3.79
C ASP A 4 59.24 -15.51 -4.05
N ARG A 5 58.69 -15.04 -2.92
CA ARG A 5 58.00 -13.76 -2.68
C ARG A 5 56.57 -13.58 -3.16
N VAL A 6 55.67 -13.86 -2.21
CA VAL A 6 54.36 -13.24 -2.05
C VAL A 6 54.49 -11.72 -2.16
N THR A 7 53.86 -11.15 -3.18
CA THR A 7 53.66 -9.71 -3.36
C THR A 7 52.84 -9.15 -2.20
N ALA A 8 53.30 -8.06 -1.58
CA ALA A 8 52.55 -7.32 -0.59
C ALA A 8 51.25 -6.75 -1.20
N PRO A 9 50.17 -6.60 -0.41
CA PRO A 9 48.92 -6.04 -0.92
C PRO A 9 49.16 -4.58 -1.34
N THR A 10 49.02 -4.32 -2.64
CA THR A 10 48.95 -2.96 -3.16
C THR A 10 47.57 -2.43 -2.82
N ILE A 11 47.50 -1.39 -1.98
CA ILE A 11 46.25 -0.67 -1.71
C ILE A 11 45.77 -0.12 -3.06
N PRO A 12 44.57 -0.48 -3.55
CA PRO A 12 44.06 0.10 -4.79
C PRO A 12 43.90 1.61 -4.61
N ALA A 13 44.35 2.38 -5.60
CA ALA A 13 44.11 3.83 -5.62
C ALA A 13 42.59 4.08 -5.55
N PRO A 14 42.13 5.08 -4.76
CA PRO A 14 40.71 5.32 -4.59
C PRO A 14 40.06 5.58 -5.95
N SER A 15 38.93 4.94 -6.18
CA SER A 15 38.12 5.17 -7.38
C SER A 15 37.66 6.63 -7.44
N SER A 16 37.36 7.15 -8.64
CA SER A 16 36.84 8.51 -8.80
C SER A 16 35.56 8.77 -7.99
N ALA A 17 34.80 7.71 -7.69
CA ALA A 17 33.64 7.76 -6.83
C ALA A 17 34.00 7.93 -5.34
N GLU A 18 35.01 7.22 -4.82
CA GLU A 18 35.44 7.33 -3.42
C GLU A 18 36.01 8.72 -3.12
N VAL A 19 36.84 9.27 -4.02
CA VAL A 19 37.38 10.65 -3.88
C VAL A 19 36.25 11.68 -3.88
N LEU A 20 35.22 11.47 -4.71
CA LEU A 20 34.04 12.34 -4.75
C LEU A 20 33.21 12.22 -3.46
N THR A 21 33.00 11.00 -2.95
CA THR A 21 32.29 10.75 -1.69
C THR A 21 33.00 11.39 -0.50
N ASP A 22 34.33 11.27 -0.40
CA ASP A 22 35.11 11.88 0.67
C ASP A 22 35.04 13.41 0.63
N ALA A 23 35.10 14.02 -0.57
CA ALA A 23 34.93 15.46 -0.74
C ALA A 23 33.54 15.93 -0.31
N VAL A 24 32.48 15.20 -0.68
CA VAL A 24 31.10 15.45 -0.25
C VAL A 24 30.98 15.36 1.28
N CYS A 25 31.49 14.29 1.89
CA CYS A 25 31.50 14.13 3.35
C CYS A 25 32.26 15.26 4.05
N GLY A 26 33.38 15.72 3.46
CA GLY A 26 34.13 16.87 3.93
C GLY A 26 33.29 18.15 3.96
N VAL A 27 32.51 18.41 2.91
CA VAL A 27 31.60 19.56 2.85
C VAL A 27 30.50 19.45 3.90
N LEU A 28 29.85 18.28 4.01
CA LEU A 28 28.77 18.04 4.97
C LEU A 28 29.22 18.12 6.43
N SER A 29 30.51 17.87 6.69
CA SER A 29 31.12 18.00 8.02
C SER A 29 31.70 19.40 8.31
N GLY A 30 31.53 20.35 7.39
CA GLY A 30 31.85 21.77 7.61
C GLY A 30 33.05 22.32 6.83
N THR A 31 33.66 21.54 5.92
CA THR A 31 34.70 22.06 5.02
C THR A 31 34.06 23.02 4.01
N PRO A 32 34.63 24.22 3.79
CA PRO A 32 34.13 25.12 2.75
C PRO A 32 34.12 24.47 1.37
N LEU A 33 33.02 24.64 0.64
CA LEU A 33 32.80 24.03 -0.68
C LEU A 33 33.94 24.33 -1.68
N THR A 34 34.46 25.56 -1.65
CA THR A 34 35.59 26.00 -2.48
C THR A 34 36.90 25.27 -2.16
N GLU A 35 37.14 24.99 -0.88
CA GLU A 35 38.34 24.28 -0.42
C GLU A 35 38.25 22.78 -0.75
N ALA A 36 37.09 22.18 -0.55
CA ALA A 36 36.85 20.77 -0.88
C ALA A 36 36.97 20.53 -2.39
N ALA A 37 36.40 21.40 -3.24
CA ALA A 37 36.45 21.29 -4.69
C ALA A 37 37.90 21.36 -5.22
N LEU A 38 38.71 22.27 -4.66
CA LEU A 38 40.12 22.42 -5.05
C LEU A 38 40.96 21.19 -4.69
N ARG A 39 40.67 20.52 -3.56
CA ARG A 39 41.38 19.32 -3.10
C ARG A 39 41.11 18.09 -3.97
N CYS A 40 39.93 17.98 -4.58
CA CYS A 40 39.56 16.86 -5.45
C CYS A 40 39.65 17.20 -6.95
N GLY A 41 40.06 18.42 -7.32
CA GLY A 41 40.24 18.85 -8.70
C GLY A 41 38.93 19.07 -9.46
N LEU A 42 37.84 19.37 -8.75
CA LEU A 42 36.52 19.68 -9.32
C LEU A 42 36.23 21.18 -9.32
N THR A 43 35.27 21.60 -10.13
CA THR A 43 34.65 22.92 -9.98
C THR A 43 33.73 22.97 -8.77
N VAL A 44 33.45 24.18 -8.28
CA VAL A 44 32.54 24.39 -7.15
C VAL A 44 31.13 23.90 -7.49
N GLU A 45 30.69 24.12 -8.73
CA GLU A 45 29.39 23.69 -9.24
C GLU A 45 29.27 22.16 -9.32
N GLU A 46 30.32 21.46 -9.78
CA GLU A 46 30.33 19.99 -9.83
C GLU A 46 30.26 19.38 -8.43
N LEU A 47 31.01 19.93 -7.47
CA LEU A 47 30.94 19.45 -6.09
C LEU A 47 29.60 19.80 -5.43
N ALA A 48 29.01 20.97 -5.70
CA ALA A 48 27.69 21.33 -5.22
C ALA A 48 26.62 20.34 -5.71
N ALA A 49 26.63 20.01 -7.02
CA ALA A 49 25.72 19.04 -7.60
C ALA A 49 25.91 17.64 -6.99
N ALA A 50 27.16 17.22 -6.73
CA ALA A 50 27.45 15.95 -6.06
C ALA A 50 26.94 15.92 -4.61
N VAL A 51 27.05 17.02 -3.87
CA VAL A 51 26.48 17.16 -2.51
C VAL A 51 24.97 17.04 -2.55
N GLU A 52 24.29 17.72 -3.49
CA GLU A 52 22.84 17.62 -3.65
C GLU A 52 22.41 16.17 -3.97
N ILE A 53 23.10 15.51 -4.90
CA ILE A 53 22.84 14.10 -5.23
C ILE A 53 23.01 13.20 -4.00
N TYR A 54 24.10 13.37 -3.25
CA TYR A 54 24.38 12.57 -2.06
C TYR A 54 23.36 12.82 -0.94
N CYS A 55 23.00 14.07 -0.69
CA CYS A 55 21.95 14.42 0.28
C CYS A 55 20.61 13.83 -0.13
N HIS A 56 20.21 13.97 -1.39
CA HIS A 56 18.95 13.42 -1.89
C HIS A 56 18.93 11.89 -1.81
N ALA A 57 20.04 11.23 -2.17
CA ALA A 57 20.19 9.79 -2.03
C ALA A 57 20.19 9.34 -0.56
N GLY A 58 20.87 10.08 0.33
CA GLY A 58 20.90 9.84 1.77
C GLY A 58 19.52 10.02 2.42
N GLU A 59 18.80 11.09 2.08
CA GLU A 59 17.42 11.33 2.50
C GLU A 59 16.50 10.21 2.00
N THR A 60 16.63 9.80 0.74
CA THR A 60 15.85 8.68 0.18
C THR A 60 16.14 7.38 0.92
N ALA A 61 17.42 7.06 1.16
CA ALA A 61 17.83 5.85 1.88
C ALA A 61 17.36 5.86 3.34
N LEU A 62 17.38 7.02 4.01
CA LEU A 62 16.85 7.18 5.37
C LEU A 62 15.33 7.08 5.39
N GLN A 63 14.64 7.63 4.39
CA GLN A 63 13.19 7.50 4.24
C GLN A 63 12.78 6.05 3.98
N ASP A 64 13.50 5.34 3.10
CA ASP A 64 13.29 3.91 2.86
C ASP A 64 13.59 3.11 4.13
N HIS A 65 14.67 3.42 4.84
CA HIS A 65 14.96 2.81 6.14
C HIS A 65 13.83 3.07 7.14
N VAL A 66 13.28 4.28 7.23
CA VAL A 66 12.16 4.58 8.15
C VAL A 66 10.86 3.90 7.69
N ALA A 67 10.60 3.84 6.39
CA ALA A 67 9.44 3.16 5.81
C ALA A 67 9.51 1.63 5.97
N ASP A 68 10.72 1.06 6.00
CA ASP A 68 11.01 -0.37 6.11
C ASP A 68 11.24 -0.84 7.57
N ALA A 69 11.89 -0.03 8.41
CA ALA A 69 12.48 -0.43 9.69
C ALA A 69 11.50 -1.05 10.69
N GLY A 70 10.20 -0.76 10.56
CA GLY A 70 9.20 -1.29 11.46
C GLY A 70 8.60 -2.62 11.02
N TRP A 71 8.43 -2.88 9.73
CA TRP A 71 7.49 -3.92 9.33
C TRP A 71 8.07 -5.33 9.46
N TRP A 72 7.25 -6.22 9.99
CA TRP A 72 7.45 -7.66 10.00
C TRP A 72 6.30 -8.33 9.24
N GLN A 73 6.60 -9.32 8.41
CA GLN A 73 5.60 -10.03 7.61
C GLN A 73 5.63 -11.53 7.91
N ALA A 74 4.43 -12.10 7.99
CA ALA A 74 4.20 -13.54 8.02
C ALA A 74 3.24 -13.93 6.90
N HIS A 75 3.48 -15.06 6.26
CA HIS A 75 2.50 -15.69 5.36
C HIS A 75 1.77 -16.77 6.15
N LEU A 76 0.44 -16.67 6.20
CA LEU A 76 -0.44 -17.62 6.85
C LEU A 76 -1.12 -18.48 5.79
N GLU A 77 -0.89 -19.78 5.84
CA GLU A 77 -1.56 -20.77 4.99
C GLU A 77 -2.69 -21.41 5.79
N PHE A 78 -3.94 -21.14 5.39
CA PHE A 78 -5.11 -21.66 6.08
C PHE A 78 -5.40 -23.10 5.68
N THR A 79 -5.79 -23.94 6.64
CA THR A 79 -6.20 -25.33 6.38
C THR A 79 -7.45 -25.39 5.50
N ALA A 80 -8.37 -24.45 5.70
CA ALA A 80 -9.61 -24.30 4.94
C ALA A 80 -9.75 -22.84 4.46
N TRP A 81 -9.51 -22.62 3.16
CA TRP A 81 -9.47 -21.27 2.58
C TRP A 81 -10.83 -20.55 2.62
N ASP A 82 -11.91 -21.31 2.43
CA ASP A 82 -13.30 -20.83 2.53
C ASP A 82 -13.67 -20.34 3.95
N GLN A 83 -13.04 -20.91 4.98
CA GLN A 83 -13.23 -20.51 6.38
C GLN A 83 -12.27 -19.41 6.85
N ALA A 84 -11.26 -19.05 6.04
CA ALA A 84 -10.23 -18.09 6.42
C ALA A 84 -10.81 -16.72 6.81
N GLU A 85 -11.88 -16.26 6.16
CA GLU A 85 -12.55 -15.00 6.50
C GLU A 85 -13.18 -15.03 7.89
N HIS A 86 -13.95 -16.08 8.17
CA HIS A 86 -14.61 -16.26 9.45
C HIS A 86 -13.57 -16.39 10.56
N PHE A 87 -12.55 -17.22 10.34
CA PHE A 87 -11.43 -17.35 11.26
C PHE A 87 -10.75 -16.01 11.54
N ALA A 88 -10.43 -15.24 10.50
CA ALA A 88 -9.74 -13.97 10.67
C ALA A 88 -10.59 -12.95 11.45
N ALA A 89 -11.91 -12.96 11.26
CA ALA A 89 -12.83 -12.10 12.00
C ALA A 89 -12.99 -12.51 13.48
N VAL A 90 -12.92 -13.82 13.78
CA VAL A 90 -13.16 -14.37 15.13
C VAL A 90 -11.89 -14.47 15.98
N HIS A 91 -10.74 -14.84 15.39
CA HIS A 91 -9.51 -15.12 16.13
C HIS A 91 -8.40 -14.10 15.87
N LEU A 92 -8.15 -13.78 14.59
CA LEU A 92 -7.04 -12.90 14.23
C LEU A 92 -7.34 -11.44 14.59
N GLN A 93 -8.55 -10.94 14.31
CA GLN A 93 -8.92 -9.56 14.56
C GLN A 93 -8.86 -9.19 16.04
N PRO A 94 -9.46 -9.97 16.98
CA PRO A 94 -9.40 -9.62 18.40
C PRO A 94 -7.97 -9.61 18.92
N GLN A 95 -7.16 -10.62 18.57
CA GLN A 95 -5.78 -10.70 19.03
C GLN A 95 -4.92 -9.50 18.55
N LEU A 96 -5.06 -9.10 17.27
CA LEU A 96 -4.34 -7.95 16.72
C LEU A 96 -4.85 -6.62 17.30
N HIS A 97 -6.14 -6.55 17.64
CA HIS A 97 -6.71 -5.41 18.35
C HIS A 97 -6.16 -5.30 19.78
N ASP A 98 -6.08 -6.41 20.51
CA ASP A 98 -5.49 -6.46 21.85
C ASP A 98 -4.02 -6.06 21.82
N TRP A 99 -3.24 -6.51 20.84
CA TRP A 99 -1.85 -6.08 20.66
C TRP A 99 -1.74 -4.58 20.35
N SER A 100 -2.72 -4.01 19.66
CA SER A 100 -2.76 -2.57 19.41
C SER A 100 -3.05 -1.79 20.69
N ILE A 101 -4.03 -2.21 21.49
CA ILE A 101 -4.41 -1.55 22.76
C ILE A 101 -3.26 -1.63 23.78
N ASN A 102 -2.59 -2.78 23.85
CA ASN A 102 -1.49 -3.00 24.78
C ASN A 102 -0.14 -2.44 24.29
N GLY A 103 -0.13 -1.72 23.16
CA GLY A 103 1.07 -1.05 22.65
C GLY A 103 2.16 -1.99 22.15
N LEU A 104 1.84 -3.21 21.73
CA LEU A 104 2.80 -4.13 21.10
C LEU A 104 3.04 -3.76 19.62
N LEU A 105 1.97 -3.38 18.92
CA LEU A 105 2.00 -2.93 17.54
C LEU A 105 1.19 -1.65 17.37
N ASP A 106 1.54 -0.81 16.41
CA ASP A 106 0.77 0.41 16.12
C ASP A 106 -0.05 0.31 14.83
N ARG A 107 0.40 -0.53 13.88
CA ARG A 107 -0.26 -0.77 12.60
C ARG A 107 -0.14 -2.22 12.19
N TRP A 108 -1.15 -2.68 11.49
CA TRP A 108 -1.16 -3.99 10.88
C TRP A 108 -2.18 -4.02 9.76
N TRP A 109 -1.93 -4.87 8.78
CA TRP A 109 -2.85 -5.13 7.70
C TRP A 109 -2.52 -6.47 7.05
N PHE A 110 -3.45 -7.03 6.28
CA PHE A 110 -3.18 -8.23 5.49
C PHE A 110 -3.47 -7.99 4.01
N ILE A 111 -2.96 -8.85 3.15
CA ILE A 111 -3.40 -8.96 1.75
C ILE A 111 -3.56 -10.43 1.39
N ARG A 112 -4.61 -10.75 0.63
CA ARG A 112 -4.86 -12.13 0.18
C ARG A 112 -4.12 -12.35 -1.13
N LYS A 113 -3.22 -13.33 -1.13
CA LYS A 113 -2.48 -13.77 -2.32
C LYS A 113 -2.36 -15.29 -2.23
N ALA A 114 -3.34 -15.97 -2.82
CA ALA A 114 -3.44 -17.43 -2.77
C ALA A 114 -2.07 -18.08 -3.10
N PRO A 115 -1.65 -19.09 -2.32
CA PRO A 115 -2.42 -19.83 -1.31
C PRO A 115 -2.40 -19.23 0.12
N CYS A 116 -1.80 -18.05 0.34
CA CYS A 116 -1.61 -17.50 1.69
C CYS A 116 -2.27 -16.13 1.89
N TRP A 117 -2.50 -15.76 3.14
CA TRP A 117 -2.62 -14.36 3.51
C TRP A 117 -1.26 -13.84 3.94
N ARG A 118 -0.87 -12.66 3.44
CA ARG A 118 0.35 -11.99 3.88
C ARG A 118 -0.05 -10.97 4.94
N VAL A 119 0.28 -11.25 6.19
CA VAL A 119 0.02 -10.36 7.32
C VAL A 119 1.27 -9.53 7.57
N ARG A 120 1.11 -8.21 7.65
CA ARG A 120 2.17 -7.23 7.89
C ARG A 120 1.87 -6.55 9.22
N LEU A 121 2.81 -6.58 10.16
CA LEU A 121 2.72 -6.00 11.50
C LEU A 121 3.83 -4.98 11.69
N ARG A 122 3.53 -3.84 12.31
CA ARG A 122 4.52 -2.81 12.66
C ARG A 122 4.54 -2.62 14.18
N PRO A 123 5.69 -2.77 14.85
CA PRO A 123 5.78 -2.62 16.29
C PRO A 123 5.46 -1.17 16.66
N HIS A 124 4.85 -1.01 17.82
CA HIS A 124 4.64 0.30 18.39
C HIS A 124 6.00 0.97 18.69
N PRO A 125 6.15 2.29 18.60
CA PRO A 125 7.43 2.97 18.88
C PRO A 125 8.01 2.69 20.27
N ALA A 126 7.15 2.37 21.25
CA ALA A 126 7.55 2.00 22.60
C ALA A 126 7.82 0.49 22.81
N SER A 127 7.66 -0.34 21.77
CA SER A 127 7.87 -1.78 21.80
C SER A 127 9.05 -2.18 20.91
N SER A 128 9.77 -3.23 21.30
CA SER A 128 10.81 -3.80 20.44
C SER A 128 10.21 -4.66 19.33
N ARG A 129 10.87 -4.68 18.17
CA ARG A 129 10.55 -5.59 17.06
C ARG A 129 10.63 -7.05 17.52
N GLU A 130 11.61 -7.40 18.34
CA GLU A 130 11.80 -8.75 18.88
C GLU A 130 10.61 -9.21 19.74
N ALA A 131 10.08 -8.33 20.59
CA ALA A 131 8.91 -8.64 21.41
C ALA A 131 7.66 -8.91 20.55
N LEU A 132 7.45 -8.10 19.51
CA LEU A 132 6.37 -8.33 18.54
C LEU A 132 6.55 -9.67 17.82
N VAL A 133 7.74 -9.94 17.27
CA VAL A 133 8.02 -11.17 16.52
C VAL A 133 7.82 -12.40 17.39
N THR A 134 8.34 -12.40 18.62
CA THR A 134 8.22 -13.53 19.55
C THR A 134 6.75 -13.78 19.92
N THR A 135 6.01 -12.72 20.24
CA THR A 135 4.59 -12.83 20.60
C THR A 135 3.75 -13.31 19.42
N ALA A 136 4.02 -12.79 18.22
CA ALA A 136 3.29 -13.17 17.02
C ALA A 136 3.60 -14.58 16.56
N ALA A 137 4.86 -15.01 16.61
CA ALA A 137 5.27 -16.39 16.33
C ALA A 137 4.55 -17.38 17.25
N ALA A 138 4.58 -17.13 18.57
CA ALA A 138 3.90 -17.99 19.53
C ALA A 138 2.38 -18.06 19.32
N PHE A 139 1.76 -16.95 18.88
CA PHE A 139 0.34 -16.96 18.51
C PHE A 139 0.09 -17.79 17.26
N PHE A 140 0.88 -17.60 16.20
CA PHE A 140 0.71 -18.37 14.96
C PHE A 140 1.02 -19.86 15.14
N ASP A 141 1.97 -20.23 15.99
CA ASP A 141 2.22 -21.62 16.37
C ASP A 141 1.01 -22.26 17.04
N ARG A 142 0.33 -21.55 17.96
CA ARG A 142 -0.92 -22.02 18.55
C ARG A 142 -1.99 -22.25 17.49
N LEU A 143 -2.11 -21.34 16.52
CA LEU A 143 -3.09 -21.50 15.43
C LEU A 143 -2.81 -22.70 14.52
N VAL A 144 -1.55 -23.13 14.40
CA VAL A 144 -1.19 -24.38 13.71
C VAL A 144 -1.60 -25.59 14.55
N VAL A 145 -1.31 -25.57 15.86
CA VAL A 145 -1.68 -26.65 16.79
C VAL A 145 -3.21 -26.82 16.86
N ASP A 146 -3.96 -25.72 16.85
CA ASP A 146 -5.43 -25.71 16.87
C ASP A 146 -6.06 -26.09 15.52
N GLY A 147 -5.24 -26.31 14.48
CA GLY A 147 -5.67 -26.76 13.15
C GLY A 147 -6.24 -25.67 12.24
N HIS A 148 -6.21 -24.41 12.65
CA HIS A 148 -6.69 -23.28 11.84
C HIS A 148 -5.73 -22.92 10.70
N LEU A 149 -4.44 -23.03 10.95
CA LEU A 149 -3.39 -22.85 9.95
C LEU A 149 -2.77 -24.20 9.61
N ALA A 150 -2.56 -24.46 8.32
CA ALA A 150 -1.73 -25.58 7.89
C ALA A 150 -0.26 -25.31 8.24
N ARG A 151 0.18 -24.06 8.08
CA ARG A 151 1.50 -23.56 8.48
C ARG A 151 1.55 -22.03 8.42
N TRP A 152 2.62 -21.46 8.98
CA TRP A 152 2.98 -20.06 8.76
C TRP A 152 4.49 -19.94 8.51
N GLN A 153 4.91 -18.86 7.84
CA GLN A 153 6.33 -18.59 7.60
C GLN A 153 6.63 -17.08 7.74
N PRO A 154 7.70 -16.68 8.45
CA PRO A 154 8.18 -15.31 8.41
C PRO A 154 8.74 -14.98 7.02
N THR A 155 8.61 -13.74 6.59
CA THR A 155 9.12 -13.29 5.28
C THR A 155 9.55 -11.83 5.35
N HIS A 156 10.55 -11.46 4.56
CA HIS A 156 10.91 -10.05 4.38
C HIS A 156 9.74 -9.28 3.75
N TYR A 157 9.46 -8.08 4.23
CA TYR A 157 8.49 -7.19 3.60
C TYR A 157 9.23 -6.15 2.79
N GLU A 158 8.99 -6.13 1.48
CA GLU A 158 9.43 -5.03 0.62
C GLU A 158 8.20 -4.20 0.25
N PRO A 159 8.12 -2.94 0.70
CA PRO A 159 7.02 -2.06 0.32
C PRO A 159 7.05 -1.74 -1.17
N GLU A 160 5.87 -1.69 -1.77
CA GLU A 160 5.70 -1.29 -3.17
C GLU A 160 5.83 0.25 -3.34
N THR A 161 6.86 0.87 -2.73
CA THR A 161 7.05 2.32 -2.55
C THR A 161 6.91 3.08 -3.87
N LEU A 162 7.60 2.64 -4.91
CA LEU A 162 7.49 3.27 -6.23
C LEU A 162 6.06 3.21 -6.77
N ALA A 163 5.38 2.06 -6.62
CA ALA A 163 4.03 1.89 -7.15
C ALA A 163 3.03 2.86 -6.49
N PHE A 164 3.23 3.17 -5.22
CA PHE A 164 2.42 4.10 -4.45
C PHE A 164 2.87 5.55 -4.51
N GLY A 165 3.89 5.88 -5.30
CA GLY A 165 4.30 7.26 -5.56
C GLY A 165 5.42 7.78 -4.65
N GLY A 166 6.22 6.90 -4.07
CA GLY A 166 7.33 7.27 -3.19
C GLY A 166 6.98 7.13 -1.70
N PRO A 167 7.90 7.53 -0.81
CA PRO A 167 7.78 7.34 0.65
C PRO A 167 6.49 7.92 1.26
N ILE A 168 6.08 9.11 0.81
CA ILE A 168 4.84 9.75 1.28
C ILE A 168 3.62 8.93 0.83
N GLY A 169 3.59 8.53 -0.43
CA GLY A 169 2.47 7.78 -0.99
C GLY A 169 2.29 6.38 -0.38
N ILE A 170 3.39 5.66 -0.11
CA ILE A 170 3.30 4.36 0.57
C ILE A 170 2.89 4.49 2.03
N THR A 171 3.29 5.56 2.72
CA THR A 171 2.84 5.84 4.10
C THR A 171 1.33 6.03 4.14
N ILE A 172 0.78 6.85 3.23
CA ILE A 172 -0.68 7.04 3.10
C ILE A 172 -1.37 5.70 2.77
N ALA A 173 -0.76 4.89 1.90
CA ALA A 173 -1.29 3.58 1.55
C ALA A 173 -1.32 2.63 2.78
N HIS A 174 -0.25 2.56 3.58
CA HIS A 174 -0.22 1.74 4.81
C HIS A 174 -1.25 2.18 5.84
N ASP A 175 -1.47 3.49 5.98
CA ASP A 175 -2.49 4.06 6.85
C ASP A 175 -3.89 3.60 6.42
N LEU A 176 -4.19 3.75 5.13
CA LEU A 176 -5.43 3.26 4.55
C LEU A 176 -5.55 1.74 4.70
N PHE A 177 -4.51 0.96 4.43
CA PHE A 177 -4.56 -0.50 4.47
C PHE A 177 -4.85 -1.03 5.87
N SER A 178 -4.32 -0.35 6.89
CA SER A 178 -4.59 -0.68 8.29
C SER A 178 -6.03 -0.37 8.68
N ALA A 179 -6.56 0.77 8.25
CA ALA A 179 -7.97 1.13 8.46
C ALA A 179 -8.93 0.21 7.67
N ASP A 180 -8.62 -0.06 6.40
CA ASP A 180 -9.37 -0.93 5.49
C ASP A 180 -9.46 -2.35 6.04
N THR A 181 -8.35 -2.89 6.55
CA THR A 181 -8.30 -4.22 7.19
C THR A 181 -9.21 -4.30 8.41
N ARG A 182 -9.13 -3.31 9.32
CA ARG A 182 -9.94 -3.29 10.56
C ARG A 182 -11.44 -3.20 10.24
N ASN A 183 -11.82 -2.31 9.32
CA ASN A 183 -13.21 -2.14 8.92
C ASN A 183 -13.75 -3.36 8.17
N LEU A 184 -12.95 -3.98 7.29
CA LEU A 184 -13.34 -5.21 6.60
C LEU A 184 -13.64 -6.33 7.60
N LEU A 185 -12.77 -6.59 8.57
CA LEU A 185 -13.00 -7.66 9.55
C LEU A 185 -14.18 -7.36 10.48
N ALA A 186 -14.39 -6.10 10.86
CA ALA A 186 -15.58 -5.68 11.61
C ALA A 186 -16.87 -5.88 10.80
N TYR A 187 -16.84 -5.53 9.51
CA TYR A 187 -17.94 -5.73 8.57
C TYR A 187 -18.26 -7.22 8.38
N LEU A 188 -17.24 -8.08 8.23
CA LEU A 188 -17.43 -9.53 8.14
C LEU A 188 -18.01 -10.13 9.42
N ARG A 189 -17.64 -9.61 10.60
CA ARG A 189 -18.17 -10.08 11.89
C ARG A 189 -19.62 -9.68 12.12
N ALA A 190 -20.08 -8.57 11.55
CA ALA A 190 -21.46 -8.08 11.73
C ALA A 190 -22.52 -9.04 11.14
N GLY A 191 -22.13 -9.93 10.22
CA GLY A 191 -23.03 -10.91 9.61
C GLY A 191 -23.97 -10.27 8.59
N GLU A 192 -25.10 -9.73 9.05
CA GLU A 192 -26.06 -9.03 8.17
C GLU A 192 -25.55 -7.64 7.82
N THR A 193 -25.24 -7.43 6.54
CA THR A 193 -24.68 -6.18 6.04
C THR A 193 -25.67 -5.46 5.12
N PRO A 194 -25.77 -4.12 5.20
CA PRO A 194 -26.78 -3.35 4.46
C PRO A 194 -26.56 -3.34 2.94
N MET A 195 -25.37 -3.74 2.48
CA MET A 195 -24.96 -3.72 1.08
C MET A 195 -23.90 -4.77 0.88
N GLY A 196 -23.85 -5.39 -0.31
CA GLY A 196 -22.79 -6.32 -0.68
C GLY A 196 -21.40 -5.66 -0.72
N ARG A 197 -20.35 -6.46 -0.46
CA ARG A 197 -18.97 -5.96 -0.40
C ARG A 197 -18.48 -5.36 -1.72
N ARG A 198 -19.00 -5.82 -2.87
CA ARG A 198 -18.60 -5.34 -4.21
C ARG A 198 -19.10 -3.92 -4.42
N GLU A 199 -20.39 -3.71 -4.16
CA GLU A 199 -21.06 -2.41 -4.25
C GLU A 199 -20.46 -1.43 -3.25
N LEU A 200 -20.25 -1.85 -2.00
CA LEU A 200 -19.59 -1.04 -0.99
C LEU A 200 -18.18 -0.64 -1.42
N SER A 201 -17.39 -1.56 -1.97
CA SER A 201 -16.03 -1.25 -2.46
C SER A 201 -16.01 -0.16 -3.54
N LEU A 202 -17.00 -0.15 -4.42
CA LEU A 202 -17.12 0.87 -5.47
C LEU A 202 -17.44 2.25 -4.88
N LEU A 203 -18.30 2.29 -3.86
CA LEU A 203 -18.61 3.53 -3.14
C LEU A 203 -17.39 4.05 -2.37
N LEU A 204 -16.65 3.17 -1.68
CA LEU A 204 -15.42 3.52 -0.96
C LEU A 204 -14.34 4.06 -1.92
N CYS A 205 -14.08 3.36 -3.03
CA CYS A 205 -13.16 3.83 -4.07
C CYS A 205 -13.60 5.18 -4.67
N THR A 206 -14.90 5.38 -4.86
CA THR A 206 -15.42 6.68 -5.35
C THR A 206 -15.21 7.79 -4.31
N ALA A 207 -15.36 7.50 -3.01
CA ALA A 207 -15.03 8.45 -1.93
C ALA A 207 -13.55 8.84 -1.95
N LEU A 208 -12.65 7.86 -2.12
CA LEU A 208 -11.22 8.08 -2.29
C LEU A 208 -10.92 8.96 -3.51
N PHE A 209 -11.54 8.69 -4.65
CA PHE A 209 -11.29 9.46 -5.88
C PHE A 209 -11.77 10.92 -5.77
N ARG A 210 -12.98 11.14 -5.26
CA ARG A 210 -13.53 12.49 -5.07
C ARG A 210 -12.69 13.28 -4.06
N ALA A 211 -12.27 12.66 -2.96
CA ALA A 211 -11.39 13.29 -1.99
C ALA A 211 -9.99 13.60 -2.58
N ALA A 212 -9.51 12.75 -3.49
CA ALA A 212 -8.30 12.98 -4.28
C ALA A 212 -8.51 13.99 -5.45
N ARG A 213 -9.67 14.67 -5.51
CA ARG A 213 -10.05 15.63 -6.55
C ARG A 213 -10.05 15.04 -7.97
N GLN A 214 -10.40 13.76 -8.10
CA GLN A 214 -10.56 13.05 -9.36
C GLN A 214 -12.05 12.78 -9.59
N GLU A 215 -12.67 13.57 -10.47
CA GLU A 215 -14.10 13.45 -10.80
C GLU A 215 -14.29 13.06 -12.27
N GLY A 216 -15.54 12.85 -12.71
CA GLY A 216 -15.87 12.66 -14.13
C GLY A 216 -14.91 11.74 -14.90
N PHE A 217 -14.28 12.29 -15.95
CA PHE A 217 -13.40 11.54 -16.85
C PHE A 217 -12.13 11.02 -16.16
N GLU A 218 -11.60 11.72 -15.15
CA GLU A 218 -10.46 11.27 -14.35
C GLU A 218 -10.78 10.00 -13.57
N ALA A 219 -11.95 9.93 -12.94
CA ALA A 219 -12.42 8.72 -12.27
C ALA A 219 -12.58 7.55 -13.26
N GLY A 220 -13.11 7.83 -14.46
CA GLY A 220 -13.22 6.83 -15.53
C GLY A 220 -11.86 6.29 -16.00
N ASP A 221 -10.84 7.15 -16.12
CA ASP A 221 -9.47 6.73 -16.43
C ASP A 221 -8.83 5.89 -15.31
N ILE A 222 -9.10 6.19 -14.04
CA ILE A 222 -8.63 5.34 -12.92
C ILE A 222 -9.21 3.94 -13.05
N TRP A 223 -10.53 3.81 -13.26
CA TRP A 223 -11.16 2.51 -13.48
C TRP A 223 -10.58 1.80 -14.70
N HIS A 224 -10.31 2.53 -15.79
CA HIS A 224 -9.69 1.94 -16.98
C HIS A 224 -8.30 1.39 -16.68
N ARG A 225 -7.49 2.10 -15.88
CA ARG A 225 -6.17 1.60 -15.41
C ARG A 225 -6.30 0.37 -14.53
N VAL A 226 -7.31 0.31 -13.65
CA VAL A 226 -7.58 -0.89 -12.84
C VAL A 226 -7.86 -2.09 -13.73
N GLY A 227 -8.71 -1.94 -14.75
CA GLY A 227 -8.98 -3.00 -15.74
C GLY A 227 -7.71 -3.46 -16.46
N ARG A 228 -6.80 -2.54 -16.81
CA ARG A 228 -5.50 -2.88 -17.43
C ARG A 228 -4.53 -3.62 -16.48
N LEU A 229 -4.61 -3.38 -15.17
CA LEU A 229 -3.83 -4.10 -14.16
C LEU A 229 -4.39 -5.51 -13.88
N ARG A 230 -5.58 -5.81 -14.39
CA ARG A 230 -6.28 -7.10 -14.27
C ARG A 230 -6.85 -7.50 -15.62
N PRO A 231 -6.01 -7.79 -16.62
CA PRO A 231 -6.53 -8.21 -17.92
C PRO A 231 -7.29 -9.53 -17.75
N ASP A 232 -8.46 -9.61 -18.39
CA ASP A 232 -9.23 -10.84 -18.50
C ASP A 232 -9.25 -11.27 -19.97
N PRO A 233 -8.53 -12.35 -20.33
CA PRO A 233 -8.46 -12.81 -21.71
C PRO A 233 -9.80 -13.29 -22.25
N ASP A 234 -10.71 -13.74 -21.38
CA ASP A 234 -12.00 -14.29 -21.77
C ASP A 234 -13.10 -13.21 -21.81
N HIS A 235 -12.82 -11.98 -21.36
CA HIS A 235 -13.79 -10.89 -21.33
C HIS A 235 -14.39 -10.57 -22.70
N ALA A 236 -13.63 -10.73 -23.78
CA ALA A 236 -14.12 -10.53 -25.14
C ALA A 236 -15.20 -11.55 -25.56
N SER A 237 -15.25 -12.70 -24.87
CA SER A 237 -16.23 -13.78 -25.12
C SER A 237 -17.48 -13.68 -24.23
N THR A 238 -17.48 -12.81 -23.22
CA THR A 238 -18.60 -12.63 -22.29
C THR A 238 -19.80 -11.94 -22.98
N ASP A 239 -21.02 -12.38 -22.65
CA ASP A 239 -22.27 -11.86 -23.23
C ASP A 239 -22.36 -10.33 -23.07
N THR A 240 -22.38 -9.62 -24.21
CA THR A 240 -22.50 -8.16 -24.30
C THR A 240 -23.68 -7.62 -23.50
N ARG A 241 -24.79 -8.35 -23.39
CA ARG A 241 -25.94 -7.94 -22.58
C ARG A 241 -25.62 -7.93 -21.09
N HIS A 242 -24.86 -8.90 -20.60
CA HIS A 242 -24.46 -8.95 -19.19
C HIS A 242 -23.60 -7.72 -18.83
N HIS A 243 -22.66 -7.35 -19.71
CA HIS A 243 -21.86 -6.13 -19.55
C HIS A 243 -22.70 -4.85 -19.57
N ALA A 244 -23.69 -4.75 -20.47
CA ALA A 244 -24.58 -3.60 -20.54
C ALA A 244 -25.45 -3.46 -19.26
N THR A 245 -25.97 -4.57 -18.74
CA THR A 245 -26.72 -4.59 -17.48
C THR A 245 -25.86 -4.16 -16.30
N LEU A 246 -24.66 -4.73 -16.15
CA LEU A 246 -23.74 -4.36 -15.08
C LEU A 246 -23.35 -2.87 -15.16
N THR A 247 -23.03 -2.38 -16.36
CA THR A 247 -22.72 -0.96 -16.60
C THR A 247 -23.88 -0.05 -16.16
N THR A 248 -25.12 -0.43 -16.46
CA THR A 248 -26.31 0.34 -16.06
C THR A 248 -26.50 0.34 -14.54
N GLN A 249 -26.33 -0.82 -13.89
CA GLN A 249 -26.40 -0.92 -12.42
C GLN A 249 -25.31 -0.08 -11.74
N LEU A 250 -24.08 -0.14 -12.24
CA LEU A 250 -22.98 0.66 -11.70
C LEU A 250 -23.19 2.16 -11.95
N ARG A 251 -23.83 2.55 -13.06
CA ARG A 251 -24.18 3.95 -13.30
C ARG A 251 -25.10 4.50 -12.21
N THR A 252 -26.10 3.73 -11.80
CA THR A 252 -26.97 4.11 -10.67
C THR A 252 -26.20 4.13 -9.37
N LEU A 253 -25.35 3.13 -9.10
CA LEU A 253 -24.57 3.07 -7.87
C LEU A 253 -23.60 4.26 -7.74
N LEU A 254 -22.91 4.63 -8.81
CA LEU A 254 -21.89 5.69 -8.80
C LEU A 254 -22.48 7.11 -8.82
N SER A 255 -23.80 7.25 -9.09
CA SER A 255 -24.50 8.54 -9.03
C SER A 255 -24.96 8.93 -7.63
N TYR A 256 -24.94 8.00 -6.66
CA TYR A 256 -25.35 8.31 -5.29
C TYR A 256 -24.47 9.39 -4.64
N ASP A 257 -25.10 10.13 -3.73
CA ASP A 257 -24.42 11.08 -2.85
C ASP A 257 -23.67 10.34 -1.74
N ILE A 258 -22.36 10.23 -1.93
CA ILE A 258 -21.43 9.56 -1.02
C ILE A 258 -20.71 10.52 -0.05
N ARG A 259 -21.22 11.76 0.12
CA ARG A 259 -20.69 12.63 1.17
C ARG A 259 -20.84 11.94 2.53
N LEU A 260 -19.85 12.11 3.40
CA LEU A 260 -19.84 11.47 4.73
C LEU A 260 -21.01 11.90 5.61
N SER A 261 -21.49 13.14 5.43
CA SER A 261 -22.71 13.69 6.06
C SER A 261 -23.96 13.53 5.20
N GLY A 262 -23.85 12.88 4.04
CA GLY A 262 -24.93 12.69 3.08
C GLY A 262 -25.89 11.56 3.48
N PRO A 263 -26.89 11.27 2.63
CA PRO A 263 -27.98 10.35 2.96
C PRO A 263 -27.54 8.90 3.16
N LEU A 264 -26.40 8.48 2.59
CA LEU A 264 -25.89 7.11 2.72
C LEU A 264 -25.13 6.89 4.04
N PHE A 265 -24.09 7.69 4.28
CA PHE A 265 -23.17 7.51 5.41
C PHE A 265 -23.51 8.35 6.65
N GLY A 266 -24.37 9.37 6.49
CA GLY A 266 -24.77 10.24 7.58
C GLY A 266 -25.60 9.54 8.65
N PRO A 267 -25.87 10.22 9.79
CA PRO A 267 -26.66 9.65 10.87
C PRO A 267 -28.03 9.15 10.40
N GLY A 268 -28.37 7.89 10.72
CA GLY A 268 -29.62 7.26 10.29
C GLY A 268 -29.64 6.77 8.84
N GLY A 269 -28.57 6.98 8.08
CA GLY A 269 -28.42 6.45 6.72
C GLY A 269 -28.16 4.94 6.69
N PRO A 270 -28.47 4.25 5.58
CA PRO A 270 -28.34 2.80 5.46
C PRO A 270 -26.90 2.29 5.60
N LEU A 271 -25.89 3.14 5.35
CA LEU A 271 -24.47 2.82 5.46
C LEU A 271 -23.79 3.50 6.65
N ALA A 272 -24.56 4.02 7.62
CA ALA A 272 -24.01 4.70 8.79
C ALA A 272 -23.01 3.81 9.57
N MET A 273 -23.25 2.49 9.64
CA MET A 273 -22.36 1.55 10.32
C MET A 273 -20.98 1.40 9.68
N VAL A 274 -20.86 1.65 8.37
CA VAL A 274 -19.58 1.58 7.63
C VAL A 274 -19.00 2.97 7.35
N ARG A 275 -19.57 4.03 7.94
CA ARG A 275 -19.04 5.39 7.82
C ARG A 275 -17.55 5.50 8.20
N PRO A 276 -17.04 4.86 9.27
CA PRO A 276 -15.61 4.90 9.58
C PRO A 276 -14.72 4.33 8.47
N TRP A 277 -15.25 3.40 7.67
CA TRP A 277 -14.55 2.86 6.50
C TRP A 277 -14.49 3.89 5.37
N ALA A 278 -15.62 4.56 5.09
CA ALA A 278 -15.67 5.64 4.09
C ALA A 278 -14.80 6.83 4.48
N GLU A 279 -14.74 7.18 5.76
CA GLU A 279 -13.84 8.21 6.32
C GLU A 279 -12.38 7.89 6.03
N ALA A 280 -11.94 6.65 6.28
CA ALA A 280 -10.55 6.26 6.00
C ALA A 280 -10.18 6.44 4.51
N PHE A 281 -11.10 6.09 3.59
CA PHE A 281 -10.91 6.30 2.15
C PHE A 281 -10.90 7.78 1.78
N HIS A 282 -11.77 8.57 2.39
CA HIS A 282 -11.82 10.02 2.21
C HIS A 282 -10.51 10.69 2.66
N ASP A 283 -10.03 10.37 3.87
CA ASP A 283 -8.82 10.96 4.45
C ASP A 283 -7.57 10.61 3.62
N ALA A 284 -7.46 9.35 3.18
CA ALA A 284 -6.40 8.93 2.27
C ALA A 284 -6.45 9.70 0.94
N GLY A 285 -7.64 9.95 0.40
CA GLY A 285 -7.81 10.73 -0.81
C GLY A 285 -7.38 12.19 -0.64
N GLN A 286 -7.76 12.83 0.47
CA GLN A 286 -7.30 14.19 0.80
C GLN A 286 -5.78 14.25 0.94
N ALA A 287 -5.18 13.30 1.65
CA ALA A 287 -3.73 13.23 1.84
C ALA A 287 -3.00 13.06 0.49
N LEU A 288 -3.50 12.21 -0.41
CA LEU A 288 -2.95 12.05 -1.75
C LEU A 288 -3.12 13.31 -2.62
N ALA A 289 -4.25 14.03 -2.53
CA ALA A 289 -4.42 15.30 -3.23
C ALA A 289 -3.42 16.36 -2.77
N VAL A 290 -3.18 16.46 -1.45
CA VAL A 290 -2.18 17.37 -0.89
C VAL A 290 -0.77 16.98 -1.36
N ALA A 291 -0.40 15.70 -1.27
CA ALA A 291 0.90 15.22 -1.74
C ALA A 291 1.10 15.46 -3.24
N ALA A 292 0.07 15.26 -4.06
CA ALA A 292 0.12 15.54 -5.49
C ALA A 292 0.31 17.03 -5.78
N ALA A 293 -0.42 17.91 -5.07
CA ALA A 293 -0.32 19.36 -5.24
C ALA A 293 1.05 19.93 -4.84
N GLN A 294 1.75 19.24 -3.93
CA GLN A 294 3.10 19.59 -3.47
C GLN A 294 4.21 18.94 -4.30
N SER A 295 3.90 18.24 -5.40
CA SER A 295 4.87 17.48 -6.22
C SER A 295 5.65 16.42 -5.43
N ASN A 296 5.09 15.92 -4.33
CA ASN A 296 5.69 14.93 -3.44
C ASN A 296 5.43 13.48 -3.89
N LEU A 297 4.80 13.29 -5.06
CA LEU A 297 4.50 11.97 -5.62
C LEU A 297 5.35 11.70 -6.85
N HIS A 298 6.06 10.57 -6.85
CA HIS A 298 6.94 10.16 -7.95
C HIS A 298 6.18 9.55 -9.16
N ARG A 299 4.85 9.38 -9.03
CA ARG A 299 3.97 8.85 -10.08
C ARG A 299 2.71 9.70 -10.17
N GLY A 300 2.08 9.68 -11.35
CA GLY A 300 0.80 10.33 -11.55
C GLY A 300 -0.29 9.78 -10.61
N LEU A 301 -1.06 10.68 -10.00
CA LEU A 301 -2.07 10.37 -8.98
C LEU A 301 -3.07 9.29 -9.43
N ARG A 302 -3.56 9.33 -10.67
CA ARG A 302 -4.48 8.33 -11.23
C ARG A 302 -3.89 6.91 -11.25
N ALA A 303 -2.58 6.78 -11.50
CA ALA A 303 -1.90 5.49 -11.44
C ALA A 303 -1.76 4.98 -10.01
N ILE A 304 -1.49 5.87 -9.05
CA ILE A 304 -1.39 5.55 -7.61
C ILE A 304 -2.76 5.10 -7.07
N LEU A 305 -3.83 5.83 -7.41
CA LEU A 305 -5.21 5.49 -7.02
C LEU A 305 -5.64 4.15 -7.60
N ALA A 306 -5.28 3.82 -8.85
CA ALA A 306 -5.53 2.50 -9.40
C ALA A 306 -4.87 1.38 -8.58
N HIS A 307 -3.66 1.61 -8.04
CA HIS A 307 -3.01 0.63 -7.15
C HIS A 307 -3.71 0.51 -5.80
N HIS A 308 -4.27 1.60 -5.26
CA HIS A 308 -5.09 1.56 -4.04
C HIS A 308 -6.31 0.65 -4.22
N VAL A 309 -7.02 0.78 -5.36
CA VAL A 309 -8.14 -0.11 -5.70
C VAL A 309 -7.71 -1.57 -5.74
N ILE A 310 -6.61 -1.87 -6.43
CA ILE A 310 -6.11 -3.25 -6.54
C ILE A 310 -5.80 -3.84 -5.16
N PHE A 311 -5.15 -3.10 -4.27
CA PHE A 311 -4.83 -3.60 -2.93
C PHE A 311 -6.08 -3.76 -2.07
N HIS A 312 -7.06 -2.86 -2.18
CA HIS A 312 -8.36 -2.99 -1.52
C HIS A 312 -9.13 -4.23 -2.00
N TRP A 313 -9.24 -4.44 -3.31
CA TRP A 313 -9.95 -5.59 -3.88
C TRP A 313 -9.26 -6.92 -3.61
N ASN A 314 -7.92 -6.96 -3.59
CA ASN A 314 -7.18 -8.14 -3.13
C ASN A 314 -7.46 -8.43 -1.64
N ARG A 315 -7.61 -7.40 -0.79
CA ARG A 315 -8.02 -7.57 0.62
C ARG A 315 -9.45 -8.07 0.78
N LEU A 316 -10.39 -7.57 -0.04
CA LEU A 316 -11.78 -8.04 -0.08
C LEU A 316 -11.94 -9.47 -0.60
N GLY A 317 -10.90 -10.01 -1.26
CA GLY A 317 -10.91 -11.33 -1.87
C GLY A 317 -11.64 -11.39 -3.21
N LEU A 318 -11.71 -10.28 -3.95
CA LEU A 318 -12.25 -10.31 -5.30
C LEU A 318 -11.22 -10.95 -6.25
N ASP A 319 -11.63 -11.94 -7.02
CA ASP A 319 -10.78 -12.57 -8.05
C ASP A 319 -10.50 -11.61 -9.22
N ALA A 320 -9.49 -11.95 -10.04
CA ALA A 320 -9.03 -11.07 -11.12
C ALA A 320 -10.12 -10.80 -12.17
N THR A 321 -10.94 -11.79 -12.51
CA THR A 321 -12.07 -11.68 -13.45
C THR A 321 -13.13 -10.70 -12.93
N THR A 322 -13.51 -10.81 -11.66
CA THR A 322 -14.45 -9.89 -11.00
C THR A 322 -13.87 -8.48 -10.96
N GLN A 323 -12.59 -8.33 -10.61
CA GLN A 323 -11.92 -7.03 -10.62
C GLN A 323 -11.95 -6.41 -12.03
N HIS A 324 -11.67 -7.18 -13.08
CA HIS A 324 -11.74 -6.73 -14.46
C HIS A 324 -13.15 -6.27 -14.83
N ALA A 325 -14.17 -7.13 -14.62
CA ALA A 325 -15.54 -6.85 -15.00
C ALA A 325 -16.11 -5.60 -14.31
N LEU A 326 -15.84 -5.43 -13.01
CA LEU A 326 -16.26 -4.25 -12.26
C LEU A 326 -15.55 -2.98 -12.76
N ALA A 327 -14.25 -3.05 -13.01
CA ALA A 327 -13.49 -1.91 -13.51
C ALA A 327 -13.94 -1.50 -14.92
N HIS A 328 -14.13 -2.47 -15.81
CA HIS A 328 -14.61 -2.24 -17.18
C HIS A 328 -16.02 -1.61 -17.18
N ALA A 329 -16.95 -2.17 -16.39
CA ALA A 329 -18.31 -1.64 -16.28
C ALA A 329 -18.33 -0.23 -15.64
N ALA A 330 -17.48 0.04 -14.64
CA ALA A 330 -17.36 1.37 -14.03
C ALA A 330 -16.78 2.40 -15.02
N THR A 331 -15.80 2.00 -15.83
CA THR A 331 -15.29 2.81 -16.95
C THR A 331 -16.41 3.15 -17.94
N GLY A 332 -17.18 2.16 -18.39
CA GLY A 332 -18.32 2.38 -19.30
C GLY A 332 -19.39 3.28 -18.68
N ALA A 333 -19.71 3.07 -17.40
CA ALA A 333 -20.74 3.83 -16.69
C ALA A 333 -20.42 5.34 -16.61
N ILE A 334 -19.13 5.67 -16.55
CA ILE A 334 -18.63 7.05 -16.41
C ILE A 334 -18.29 7.68 -17.77
N LEU A 335 -17.56 6.98 -18.63
CA LEU A 335 -17.02 7.52 -19.89
C LEU A 335 -17.98 7.40 -21.07
N GLN A 336 -18.82 6.36 -21.13
CA GLN A 336 -19.78 6.16 -22.22
C GLN A 336 -21.14 6.80 -21.89
N ARG A 337 -21.11 8.05 -21.41
CA ARG A 337 -22.31 8.89 -21.43
C ARG A 337 -22.62 9.14 -22.90
N ASP A 338 -23.61 8.44 -23.45
CA ASP A 338 -24.17 8.83 -24.75
C ASP A 338 -24.64 10.30 -24.67
N PRO A 339 -24.47 11.06 -25.76
CA PRO A 339 -24.71 12.51 -25.82
C PRO A 339 -26.14 12.95 -25.49
#